data_AF-A0A8T5HPV7-F1
#
_entry.id   AF-A0A8T5HPV7-F1
#
_cell.length_a   1.000
_cell.length_b   1.000
_cell.length_c   1.000
_cell.angle_alpha   90.00
_cell.angle_beta   90.00
_cell.angle_gamma   90.00
#
_symmetry.space_group_name_H-M   'P 1'
#
loop_
_entity.id
_entity.type
_entity.pdbx_description
1 polymer ?
#
loop_
_entity_poly.entity_id
_entity_poly.type
_entity_poly.pdbx_seq_one_letter_code
_entity_poly.pdbx_strand_id
1 'polypeptide(L)'
;MDAFCGVAGIGKKGGVMDEEIVKVILAVVVFAAMAWLLVNLFSPVFDEGDETAKSYFDMLERSVDEVDGLGSASFFMLDNGRDDMNFYLAYFGNLASFKRNDKIFTRKLDSKENVLCVCSESGKSVVCKYCRGMDLPVSFFYNDVSQQGGGTWTAGEGRKVKLEKEVANYAFSS
;
A
#
# COMPACT_ATOMS: atom_id res chain seq x y z
N MET A 1 -11.49 -68.48 -59.53
CA MET A 1 -11.51 -69.43 -58.41
C MET A 1 -11.28 -68.62 -57.14
N ASP A 2 -12.23 -68.76 -56.22
CA ASP A 2 -12.24 -68.38 -54.80
C ASP A 2 -12.13 -66.87 -54.47
N ALA A 3 -13.18 -66.16 -54.01
CA ALA A 3 -14.12 -66.32 -52.89
C ALA A 3 -13.60 -65.81 -51.52
N PHE A 4 -14.54 -65.22 -50.75
CA PHE A 4 -14.49 -64.74 -49.34
C PHE A 4 -13.79 -63.39 -49.06
N CYS A 5 -14.44 -62.31 -48.60
CA CYS A 5 -15.49 -62.06 -47.58
C CYS A 5 -14.96 -62.05 -46.11
N GLY A 6 -15.23 -60.94 -45.38
CA GLY A 6 -15.05 -60.78 -43.92
C GLY A 6 -14.27 -59.51 -43.55
N VAL A 7 -14.89 -58.33 -43.34
CA VAL A 7 -15.66 -57.84 -42.18
C VAL A 7 -14.80 -57.49 -40.94
N ALA A 8 -14.96 -56.20 -40.55
CA ALA A 8 -14.87 -55.59 -39.22
C ALA A 8 -13.51 -55.30 -38.55
N GLY A 9 -13.38 -54.04 -38.11
CA GLY A 9 -12.37 -53.61 -37.15
C GLY A 9 -12.29 -52.10 -36.99
N ILE A 10 -13.30 -51.47 -36.40
CA ILE A 10 -13.20 -50.10 -35.87
C ILE A 10 -12.08 -50.10 -34.81
N GLY A 11 -11.02 -49.35 -35.06
CA GLY A 11 -9.94 -49.12 -34.10
C GLY A 11 -9.59 -47.64 -34.04
N LYS A 12 -10.28 -46.89 -33.17
CA LYS A 12 -9.79 -45.59 -32.70
C LYS A 12 -8.38 -45.81 -32.15
N LYS A 13 -7.36 -45.33 -32.85
CA LYS A 13 -5.99 -45.20 -32.31
C LYS A 13 -5.98 -44.03 -31.32
N GLY A 14 -6.55 -44.26 -30.13
CA GLY A 14 -6.12 -43.56 -28.93
C GLY A 14 -4.72 -44.07 -28.65
N GLY A 15 -3.71 -43.36 -29.16
CA GLY A 15 -2.33 -43.59 -28.76
C GLY A 15 -2.27 -43.41 -27.26
N VAL A 16 -1.95 -44.50 -26.57
CA VAL A 16 -1.54 -44.47 -25.17
C VAL A 16 -0.42 -43.45 -25.13
N MET A 17 -0.68 -42.25 -24.61
CA MET A 17 0.39 -41.34 -24.24
C MET A 17 1.18 -42.11 -23.19
N ASP A 18 2.37 -42.58 -23.57
CA ASP A 18 3.28 -43.26 -22.66
C ASP A 18 3.37 -42.44 -21.37
N GLU A 19 3.10 -43.09 -20.25
CA GLU A 19 3.09 -42.46 -18.91
C GLU A 19 4.36 -41.62 -18.66
N GLU A 20 5.47 -42.02 -19.29
CA GLU A 20 6.76 -41.33 -19.25
C GLU A 20 6.70 -39.93 -19.89
N ILE A 21 6.04 -39.76 -21.03
CA ILE A 21 5.89 -38.47 -21.72
C ILE A 21 5.04 -37.53 -20.87
N VAL A 22 3.97 -38.05 -20.25
CA VAL A 22 3.10 -37.26 -19.36
C VAL A 22 3.86 -36.80 -18.11
N LYS A 23 4.69 -37.67 -17.51
CA LYS A 23 5.53 -37.33 -16.35
C LYS A 23 6.55 -36.25 -16.67
N VAL A 24 7.19 -36.31 -17.85
CA VAL A 24 8.16 -35.30 -18.28
C VAL A 24 7.49 -33.94 -18.50
N ILE A 25 6.33 -33.90 -19.15
CA ILE A 25 5.58 -32.65 -19.36
C ILE A 25 5.15 -32.04 -18.03
N LEU A 26 4.64 -32.86 -17.11
CA LEU A 26 4.22 -32.40 -15.79
C LEU A 26 5.40 -31.83 -14.99
N ALA A 27 6.57 -32.48 -15.04
CA ALA A 27 7.78 -32.00 -14.38
C ALA A 27 8.27 -30.66 -14.94
N VAL A 28 8.21 -30.47 -16.27
CA VAL A 28 8.56 -29.19 -16.90
C VAL A 28 7.58 -28.08 -16.48
N VAL A 29 6.28 -28.37 -16.42
CA VAL A 29 5.27 -27.39 -15.99
C VAL A 29 5.49 -26.99 -14.53
N VAL A 30 5.74 -27.95 -13.65
CA VAL A 30 6.02 -27.69 -12.23
C VAL A 30 7.31 -26.87 -12.09
N PHE A 31 8.36 -27.21 -12.83
CA PHE A 31 9.62 -26.47 -12.78
C PHE A 31 9.48 -25.05 -13.33
N ALA A 32 8.74 -24.86 -14.43
CA ALA A 32 8.47 -23.55 -14.99
C ALA A 32 7.61 -22.68 -14.05
N ALA A 33 6.59 -23.27 -13.41
CA ALA A 33 5.78 -22.59 -12.40
C ALA A 33 6.62 -22.20 -11.17
N MET A 34 7.54 -23.08 -10.75
CA MET A 34 8.44 -22.80 -9.63
C MET A 34 9.46 -21.71 -9.99
N ALA A 35 10.03 -21.72 -11.20
CA ALA A 35 10.89 -20.66 -11.69
C ALA A 35 10.15 -19.32 -11.82
N TRP A 36 8.90 -19.33 -12.29
CA TRP A 36 8.05 -18.14 -12.35
C TRP A 36 7.74 -17.57 -10.96
N LEU A 37 7.43 -18.44 -9.99
CA LEU A 37 7.25 -18.05 -8.60
C LEU A 37 8.53 -17.45 -8.00
N LEU A 38 9.70 -18.06 -8.24
CA LEU A 38 10.97 -17.53 -7.77
C LEU A 38 11.29 -16.17 -8.40
N VAL A 39 11.05 -16.00 -9.71
CA VAL A 39 11.23 -14.70 -10.37
C VAL A 39 10.29 -13.66 -9.78
N ASN A 40 9.02 -13.98 -9.52
CA ASN A 40 8.09 -13.05 -8.88
C ASN A 40 8.43 -12.76 -7.41
N LEU A 41 8.99 -13.74 -6.69
CA LEU A 41 9.41 -13.59 -5.29
C LEU A 41 10.65 -12.70 -5.16
N PHE A 42 11.58 -12.81 -6.12
CA PHE A 42 12.84 -12.05 -6.14
C PHE A 42 12.82 -10.85 -7.11
N SER A 43 11.67 -10.56 -7.73
CA SER A 43 11.52 -9.39 -8.60
C SER A 43 11.42 -8.12 -7.75
N PRO A 44 12.10 -7.02 -8.12
CA PRO A 44 12.12 -5.73 -7.41
C PRO A 44 10.79 -4.96 -7.46
N VAL A 45 9.67 -5.63 -7.75
CA VAL A 45 8.34 -5.02 -7.79
C VAL A 45 7.78 -4.80 -6.38
N PHE A 46 8.35 -5.45 -5.36
CA PHE A 46 8.02 -5.19 -3.96
C PHE A 46 8.87 -4.03 -3.43
N ASP A 47 8.41 -2.81 -3.65
CA ASP A 47 8.93 -1.63 -2.95
C ASP A 47 8.42 -1.70 -1.51
N GLU A 48 9.24 -2.25 -0.60
CA GLU A 48 8.92 -2.43 0.82
C GLU A 48 8.40 -1.14 1.46
N GLY A 49 8.89 0.02 1.00
CA GLY A 49 8.45 1.31 1.50
C GLY A 49 7.09 1.73 1.02
N ASP A 50 6.74 1.39 -0.21
CA ASP A 50 5.41 1.68 -0.73
C ASP A 50 4.34 0.84 -0.03
N GLU A 51 4.59 -0.46 0.14
CA GLU A 51 3.66 -1.36 0.83
C GLU A 51 3.53 -1.02 2.32
N THR A 52 4.63 -0.60 2.95
CA THR A 52 4.59 -0.14 4.34
C THR A 52 3.81 1.17 4.48
N ALA A 53 4.04 2.15 3.59
CA ALA A 53 3.28 3.38 3.57
C ALA A 53 1.78 3.13 3.36
N LYS A 54 1.43 2.17 2.50
CA LYS A 54 0.05 1.74 2.27
C LYS A 54 -0.58 1.14 3.51
N SER A 55 0.13 0.25 4.20
CA SER A 55 -0.34 -0.34 5.45
C SER A 55 -0.60 0.73 6.53
N TYR A 56 0.31 1.70 6.67
CA TYR A 56 0.08 2.85 7.55
C TYR A 56 -1.13 3.69 7.11
N PHE A 57 -1.33 3.88 5.81
CA PHE A 57 -2.49 4.60 5.32
C PHE A 57 -3.81 3.86 5.60
N ASP A 58 -3.86 2.54 5.40
CA ASP A 58 -5.05 1.73 5.72
C ASP A 58 -5.39 1.82 7.22
N MET A 59 -4.38 1.84 8.09
CA MET A 59 -4.58 2.07 9.52
C MET A 59 -5.09 3.49 9.81
N LEU A 60 -4.53 4.50 9.14
CA LEU A 60 -4.98 5.89 9.26
C LEU A 60 -6.44 6.06 8.83
N GLU A 61 -6.84 5.48 7.70
CA GLU A 61 -8.23 5.56 7.22
C GLU A 61 -9.20 4.98 8.23
N ARG A 62 -8.89 3.82 8.82
CA ARG A 62 -9.69 3.23 9.89
C ARG A 62 -9.78 4.15 11.10
N SER A 63 -8.66 4.74 11.54
CA SER A 63 -8.66 5.68 12.67
C SER A 63 -9.48 6.93 12.39
N VAL A 64 -9.46 7.46 11.16
CA VAL A 64 -10.28 8.60 10.75
C VAL A 64 -11.77 8.22 10.75
N ASP A 65 -12.12 7.07 10.17
CA ASP A 65 -13.51 6.58 10.16
C ASP A 65 -14.04 6.33 11.58
N GLU A 66 -13.20 5.80 12.47
CA GLU A 66 -13.52 5.62 13.89
C GLU A 66 -13.76 6.98 14.59
N VAL A 67 -12.92 7.98 14.33
CA VAL A 67 -13.11 9.34 14.88
C VAL A 67 -14.41 9.96 14.38
N ASP A 68 -14.80 9.70 13.15
CA ASP A 68 -16.05 10.18 12.60
C ASP A 68 -17.29 9.56 13.26
N GLY A 69 -17.21 8.30 13.70
CA GLY A 69 -18.30 7.61 14.39
C GLY A 69 -18.31 7.74 15.91
N LEU A 70 -17.14 7.67 16.55
CA LEU A 70 -16.97 7.57 18.01
C LEU A 70 -16.42 8.85 18.66
N GLY A 71 -15.95 9.80 17.85
CA GLY A 71 -15.41 11.08 18.31
C GLY A 71 -13.91 11.07 18.67
N SER A 72 -13.29 9.90 18.81
CA SER A 72 -11.84 9.79 19.10
C SER A 72 -11.24 8.47 18.64
N ALA A 73 -9.96 8.49 18.23
CA ALA A 73 -9.16 7.30 17.96
C ALA A 73 -7.66 7.57 18.19
N SER A 74 -6.81 6.59 17.88
CA SER A 74 -5.36 6.75 17.91
C SER A 74 -4.73 6.10 16.69
N PHE A 75 -3.78 6.81 16.11
CA PHE A 75 -2.96 6.36 14.99
C PHE A 75 -1.48 6.32 15.42
N PHE A 76 -0.71 5.41 14.85
CA PHE A 76 0.71 5.28 15.15
C PHE A 76 1.45 4.66 13.96
N MET A 77 2.62 5.20 13.64
CA MET A 77 3.56 4.59 12.69
C MET A 77 4.75 4.04 13.48
N LEU A 78 5.09 2.77 13.25
CA LEU A 78 6.22 2.13 13.91
C LEU A 78 7.52 2.74 13.42
N ASP A 79 8.39 3.10 14.36
CA ASP A 79 9.81 3.35 14.07
C ASP A 79 10.47 2.00 13.77
N ASN A 80 10.98 1.84 12.56
CA ASN A 80 11.63 0.60 12.11
C ASN A 80 13.11 0.52 12.58
N GLY A 81 13.65 1.59 13.17
CA GLY A 81 15.03 1.70 13.62
C GLY A 81 16.07 1.61 12.50
N ARG A 82 15.66 1.77 11.24
CA ARG A 82 16.53 1.69 10.06
C ARG A 82 16.56 3.05 9.36
N ASP A 83 17.76 3.58 9.15
CA ASP A 83 17.97 4.91 8.54
C ASP A 83 17.62 4.98 7.04
N ASP A 84 17.25 3.87 6.41
CA ASP A 84 17.03 3.79 4.97
C ASP A 84 15.66 4.30 4.53
N MET A 85 14.69 4.37 5.44
CA MET A 85 13.31 4.70 5.09
C MET A 85 12.53 5.30 6.25
N ASN A 86 12.19 6.58 6.13
CA ASN A 86 11.39 7.31 7.11
C ASN A 86 9.97 7.54 6.60
N PHE A 87 8.99 7.41 7.49
CA PHE A 87 7.59 7.71 7.22
C PHE A 87 7.09 8.96 7.94
N TYR A 88 6.16 9.66 7.29
CA TYR A 88 5.56 10.88 7.82
C TYR A 88 4.06 10.90 7.59
N LEU A 89 3.32 11.29 8.62
CA LEU A 89 1.94 11.75 8.49
C LEU A 89 2.00 13.24 8.16
N ALA A 90 1.48 13.66 7.02
CA ALA A 90 1.53 15.03 6.57
C ALA A 90 0.13 15.57 6.26
N TYR A 91 -0.19 16.74 6.80
CA TYR A 91 -1.38 17.48 6.45
C TYR A 91 -1.02 18.65 5.53
N PHE A 92 -1.66 18.68 4.38
CA PHE A 92 -1.42 19.64 3.31
C PHE A 92 -2.41 20.80 3.32
N GLY A 93 -3.52 20.70 4.06
CA GLY A 93 -4.64 21.61 3.86
C GLY A 93 -5.01 21.64 2.36
N ASN A 94 -4.94 22.83 1.78
CA ASN A 94 -5.28 23.07 0.37
C ASN A 94 -4.06 23.15 -0.57
N LEU A 95 -2.84 22.94 -0.06
CA LEU A 95 -1.63 23.04 -0.86
C LEU A 95 -1.31 21.71 -1.57
N ALA A 96 -0.78 21.77 -2.79
CA ALA A 96 -0.27 20.59 -3.49
C ALA A 96 1.12 20.15 -2.97
N SER A 97 1.90 21.10 -2.47
CA SER A 97 3.24 20.86 -1.92
C SER A 97 3.62 21.90 -0.88
N PHE A 98 4.47 21.54 0.08
CA PHE A 98 5.07 22.48 1.02
C PHE A 98 6.49 22.03 1.43
N LYS A 99 7.31 22.98 1.90
CA LYS A 99 8.69 22.71 2.35
C LYS A 99 8.76 22.77 3.88
N ARG A 100 9.41 21.79 4.51
CA ARG A 100 9.68 21.76 5.96
C ARG A 100 11.02 21.06 6.24
N ASN A 101 11.87 21.66 7.07
CA ASN A 101 13.19 21.12 7.44
C ASN A 101 14.01 20.61 6.24
N ASP A 102 14.08 21.42 5.18
CA ASP A 102 14.75 21.09 3.91
C ASP A 102 14.16 19.96 3.06
N LYS A 103 13.05 19.37 3.50
CA LYS A 103 12.30 18.37 2.73
C LYS A 103 11.12 19.02 2.02
N ILE A 104 10.88 18.58 0.78
CA ILE A 104 9.72 19.00 -0.01
C ILE A 104 8.70 17.85 0.05
N PHE A 105 7.54 18.15 0.63
CA PHE A 105 6.39 17.26 0.69
C PHE A 105 5.51 17.54 -0.51
N THR A 106 5.20 16.52 -1.30
CA THR A 106 4.33 16.64 -2.49
C THR A 106 3.25 15.57 -2.44
N ARG A 107 1.98 15.98 -2.53
CA ARG A 107 0.83 15.06 -2.56
C ARG A 107 0.52 14.63 -3.98
N LYS A 108 0.20 13.34 -4.16
CA LYS A 108 -0.35 12.80 -5.40
C LYS A 108 -1.88 12.68 -5.32
N LEU A 109 -2.55 13.78 -4.96
CA LEU A 109 -4.00 13.85 -4.93
C LEU A 109 -4.47 15.20 -5.49
N ASP A 110 -5.13 15.14 -6.63
CA ASP A 110 -5.68 16.31 -7.31
C ASP A 110 -7.02 16.72 -6.68
N SER A 111 -7.26 18.03 -6.66
CA SER A 111 -8.56 18.67 -6.41
C SER A 111 -9.29 18.41 -5.09
N LYS A 112 -8.63 17.93 -4.03
CA LYS A 112 -9.23 17.90 -2.67
C LYS A 112 -8.67 19.00 -1.77
N GLU A 113 -9.56 19.58 -0.97
CA GLU A 113 -9.20 20.43 0.18
C GLU A 113 -8.90 19.55 1.39
N ASN A 114 -8.22 20.12 2.39
CA ASN A 114 -7.89 19.46 3.66
C ASN A 114 -7.30 18.06 3.49
N VAL A 115 -6.17 17.93 2.80
CA VAL A 115 -5.62 16.60 2.49
C VAL A 115 -4.65 16.14 3.58
N LEU A 116 -4.87 14.91 4.05
CA LEU A 116 -3.99 14.17 4.96
C LEU A 116 -3.35 13.02 4.19
N CYS A 117 -2.03 12.86 4.31
CA CYS A 117 -1.29 11.83 3.61
C CYS A 117 -0.33 11.07 4.52
N VAL A 118 -0.07 9.81 4.17
CA VAL A 118 1.13 9.10 4.59
C VAL A 118 2.17 9.25 3.48
N CYS A 119 3.36 9.70 3.87
CA CYS A 119 4.47 9.97 2.98
C CYS A 119 5.67 9.10 3.35
N SER A 120 6.39 8.64 2.32
CA SER A 120 7.67 8.00 2.48
C SER A 120 8.79 8.92 1.98
N GLU A 121 9.91 8.91 2.68
CA GLU A 121 11.12 9.61 2.28
C GLU A 121 12.03 8.69 1.48
N SER A 122 12.46 9.19 0.31
CA SER A 122 13.51 8.57 -0.49
C SER A 122 14.52 9.63 -0.88
N GLY A 123 15.71 9.57 -0.28
CA GLY A 123 16.75 10.58 -0.45
C GLY A 123 16.36 11.95 0.12
N LYS A 124 16.29 12.99 -0.72
CA LYS A 124 15.93 14.37 -0.31
C LYS A 124 14.47 14.74 -0.59
N SER A 125 13.72 13.84 -1.24
CA SER A 125 12.33 14.07 -1.62
C SER A 125 11.40 13.21 -0.79
N VAL A 126 10.30 13.80 -0.36
CA VAL A 126 9.23 13.09 0.35
C VAL A 126 8.04 12.97 -0.58
N VAL A 127 7.67 11.73 -0.90
CA VAL A 127 6.57 11.43 -1.82
C VAL A 127 5.37 10.95 -1.02
N CYS A 128 4.26 11.66 -1.15
CA CYS A 128 3.01 11.31 -0.48
C CYS A 128 2.06 10.70 -1.52
N LYS A 129 2.14 9.38 -1.70
CA LYS A 129 1.28 8.65 -2.64
C LYS A 129 -0.10 8.36 -2.05
N TYR A 130 -0.15 8.08 -0.74
CA TYR A 130 -1.36 7.64 -0.06
C TYR A 130 -1.97 8.80 0.70
N CYS A 131 -3.07 9.33 0.16
CA CYS A 131 -3.68 10.58 0.61
C CYS A 131 -5.20 10.45 0.66
N ARG A 132 -5.80 11.08 1.68
CA ARG A 132 -7.24 11.20 1.87
C ARG A 132 -7.61 12.67 2.05
N GLY A 133 -8.72 13.08 1.44
CA GLY A 133 -9.34 14.38 1.74
C GLY A 133 -10.16 14.27 3.01
N MET A 134 -10.08 15.30 3.85
CA MET A 134 -10.82 15.40 5.10
C MET A 134 -12.01 16.36 4.94
N ASP A 135 -13.13 16.05 5.57
CA ASP A 135 -14.33 16.90 5.51
C ASP A 135 -14.16 18.20 6.30
N LEU A 136 -13.33 18.18 7.34
CA LEU A 136 -13.00 19.31 8.20
C LEU A 136 -11.48 19.53 8.23
N PRO A 137 -11.02 20.76 8.48
CA PRO A 137 -9.60 21.04 8.62
C PRO A 137 -9.00 20.30 9.82
N VAL A 138 -7.70 20.00 9.74
CA VAL A 138 -6.97 19.28 10.80
C VAL A 138 -5.97 20.20 11.50
N SER A 139 -6.16 20.38 12.80
CA SER A 139 -5.24 21.08 13.71
C SER A 139 -4.28 20.08 14.37
N PHE A 140 -3.02 20.46 14.58
CA PHE A 140 -2.04 19.60 15.24
C PHE A 140 -1.43 20.28 16.47
N PHE A 141 -1.49 19.61 17.62
CA PHE A 141 -0.99 20.08 18.91
C PHE A 141 0.21 19.24 19.34
N TYR A 142 1.34 19.89 19.61
CA TYR A 142 2.59 19.22 19.97
C TYR A 142 2.93 19.57 21.42
N ASN A 143 2.88 18.60 22.34
CA ASN A 143 3.22 18.80 23.77
C ASN A 143 2.63 20.09 24.40
N ASP A 144 1.33 20.36 24.22
CA ASP A 144 0.62 21.56 24.70
C ASP A 144 1.15 22.93 24.23
N VAL A 145 2.19 22.96 23.38
CA VAL A 145 2.60 24.18 22.67
C VAL A 145 1.91 24.15 21.32
N SER A 146 0.83 24.90 21.23
CA SER A 146 0.16 25.12 19.97
C SER A 146 1.16 25.70 18.97
N GLN A 147 1.56 24.91 17.95
CA GLN A 147 1.63 25.50 16.62
C GLN A 147 0.19 25.81 16.23
N GLN A 148 -0.33 26.89 16.84
CA GLN A 148 -1.66 27.42 16.62
C GLN A 148 -1.64 28.01 15.22
N GLY A 149 -2.09 27.22 14.27
CA GLY A 149 -2.24 27.65 12.89
C GLY A 149 -2.75 26.48 12.08
N GLY A 150 -4.01 26.58 11.65
CA GLY A 150 -4.64 25.66 10.69
C GLY A 150 -3.95 25.71 9.33
N GLY A 151 -2.70 25.24 9.29
CA GLY A 151 -1.80 25.21 8.15
C GLY A 151 -1.15 23.83 8.02
N THR A 152 -0.17 23.72 7.13
CA THR A 152 0.47 22.44 6.84
C THR A 152 1.34 21.94 7.97
N TRP A 153 1.23 20.67 8.32
CA TRP A 153 2.04 20.03 9.36
C TRP A 153 2.47 18.61 9.01
N THR A 154 3.44 18.11 9.77
CA THR A 154 4.02 16.77 9.62
C THR A 154 4.30 16.16 10.98
N ALA A 155 4.03 14.87 11.16
CA ALA A 155 4.45 14.05 12.28
C ALA A 155 5.25 12.85 11.75
N GLY A 156 6.46 12.64 12.28
CA GLY A 156 7.29 11.50 11.91
C GLY A 156 6.82 10.18 12.55
N GLU A 157 7.46 9.09 12.17
CA GLU A 157 7.31 7.78 12.82
C GLU A 157 7.74 7.75 14.29
N GLY A 158 7.42 6.65 14.98
CA GLY A 158 7.71 6.46 16.40
C GLY A 158 6.78 7.24 17.34
N ARG A 159 5.78 7.92 16.79
CA ARG A 159 4.87 8.81 17.54
C ARG A 159 3.45 8.32 17.50
N LYS A 160 2.82 8.28 18.66
CA LYS A 160 1.39 8.03 18.78
C LYS A 160 0.65 9.34 18.58
N VAL A 161 -0.19 9.39 17.55
CA VAL A 161 -1.05 10.52 17.26
C VAL A 161 -2.45 10.18 17.78
N LYS A 162 -2.96 10.97 18.72
CA LYS A 162 -4.37 10.92 19.14
C LYS A 162 -5.19 11.78 18.19
N LEU A 163 -6.34 11.28 17.77
CA LEU A 163 -7.27 11.97 16.88
C LEU A 163 -8.58 12.20 17.64
N GLU A 164 -9.09 13.42 17.59
CA GLU A 164 -10.38 13.81 18.17
C GLU A 164 -11.18 14.63 17.16
N LYS A 165 -12.50 14.43 17.14
CA LYS A 165 -13.42 15.22 16.32
C LYS A 165 -14.01 16.34 17.16
N GLU A 166 -13.71 17.58 16.78
CA GLU A 166 -14.35 18.76 17.33
C GLU A 166 -15.46 19.24 16.38
N VAL A 167 -16.23 20.25 16.81
CA VAL A 167 -17.38 20.75 16.04
C VAL A 167 -16.96 21.31 14.68
N ALA A 168 -15.78 21.93 14.58
CA ALA A 168 -15.34 22.67 13.39
C ALA A 168 -14.07 22.12 12.72
N ASN A 169 -13.39 21.16 13.35
CA ASN A 169 -12.09 20.66 12.94
C ASN A 169 -11.82 19.29 13.55
N TYR A 170 -10.82 18.59 13.02
CA TYR A 170 -10.18 17.51 13.74
C TYR A 170 -9.02 18.07 14.57
N ALA A 171 -8.86 17.56 15.79
CA ALA A 171 -7.77 17.88 16.70
C ALA A 171 -6.84 16.67 16.80
N PHE A 172 -5.63 16.80 16.26
CA PHE A 172 -4.60 15.78 16.32
C PHE A 172 -3.55 16.19 17.35
N SER A 173 -3.09 15.25 18.17
CA SER A 173 -2.04 15.53 19.16
C SER A 173 -1.04 14.38 19.26
N SER A 174 0.23 14.70 19.56
CA SER A 174 1.33 13.75 19.75
C SER A 174 2.12 14.07 21.01
#